data_AF-A0A9P5U153-F1
#
_entry.id   AF-A0A9P5U153-F1
#
_cell.length_a   1.000
_cell.length_b   1.000
_cell.length_c   1.000
_cell.angle_alpha   90.00
_cell.angle_beta   90.00
_cell.angle_gamma   90.00
#
_symmetry.space_group_name_H-M   'P 1'
#
loop_
_entity.id
_entity.type
_entity.pdbx_description
1 polymer ?
#
loop_
_entity_poly.entity_id
_entity_poly.type
_entity_poly.pdbx_seq_one_letter_code
_entity_poly.pdbx_strand_id
1 'polypeptide(L)'
;MFLTPRIHCLALIFLSVLIFAVHGSPVHLPSKPISTSALPELWKAMRKALGKDAATTKVSVGGGLYMQHRNIRSTRDIDVMIEHKGLNRKILCQNIIAADKRFTRNEEVVCGVTFRADRKKGPVIPIDLIDESVTKYMPTGIILSELKDTDIPWAEPQEVIKMKILSAEDRLPEQKVKAIGDLKDAHDLIEQEKKQEEQKKGGVKTSYGVEMSYKGGEKAAITKALKEFFEKYPKESQWSEAEWKKEIGLDEEKEPGLNKGKNELDHHGGEKLGHHEGKEPGHDKKA
;
A
#
# COMPACT_ATOMS: atom_id res chain seq x y z
N MET A 1 10.05 71.39 -9.58
CA MET A 1 10.80 71.10 -10.83
C MET A 1 12.01 70.28 -10.44
N PHE A 2 12.04 68.98 -10.79
CA PHE A 2 12.92 68.39 -11.84
C PHE A 2 14.42 68.59 -11.51
N LEU A 3 15.34 67.61 -11.49
CA LEU A 3 15.46 66.30 -12.11
C LEU A 3 16.60 65.50 -11.41
N THR A 4 16.40 64.18 -11.24
CA THR A 4 17.32 63.01 -11.29
C THR A 4 18.83 63.11 -10.92
N PRO A 5 19.42 62.01 -10.42
CA PRO A 5 20.10 61.12 -11.36
C PRO A 5 19.76 59.63 -11.21
N ARG A 6 19.93 58.94 -12.33
CA ARG A 6 19.67 57.53 -12.62
C ARG A 6 21.04 56.87 -12.91
N ILE A 7 21.12 55.55 -12.68
CA ILE A 7 22.21 54.62 -13.10
C ILE A 7 23.40 54.66 -12.12
N HIS A 8 23.70 53.63 -11.34
CA HIS A 8 24.15 52.31 -11.80
C HIS A 8 23.63 51.19 -10.88
N CYS A 9 22.70 50.41 -11.45
CA CYS A 9 22.34 49.06 -11.06
C CYS A 9 23.14 48.15 -12.00
N LEU A 10 24.06 47.31 -11.49
CA LEU A 10 24.67 46.12 -12.13
C LEU A 10 26.04 45.79 -11.49
N ALA A 11 26.06 45.29 -10.25
CA ALA A 11 27.25 44.62 -9.70
C ALA A 11 27.00 43.69 -8.50
N LEU A 12 25.74 43.38 -8.14
CA LEU A 12 25.43 42.55 -6.96
C LEU A 12 24.34 41.49 -7.23
N ILE A 13 24.32 40.93 -8.44
CA ILE A 13 23.50 39.77 -8.79
C ILE A 13 24.39 38.71 -9.44
N PHE A 14 25.48 38.30 -8.78
CA PHE A 14 26.26 37.14 -9.24
C PHE A 14 26.92 36.33 -8.11
N LEU A 15 26.53 36.54 -6.85
CA LEU A 15 27.07 35.77 -5.72
C LEU A 15 26.00 35.30 -4.70
N SER A 16 24.79 35.04 -5.18
CA SER A 16 23.74 34.37 -4.39
C SER A 16 22.95 33.32 -5.18
N VAL A 17 23.38 33.02 -6.43
CA VAL A 17 22.74 32.02 -7.31
C VAL A 17 23.63 30.78 -7.53
N LEU A 18 24.79 30.69 -6.86
CA LEU A 18 25.71 29.56 -7.00
C LEU A 18 25.71 28.59 -5.80
N ILE A 19 24.56 28.40 -5.13
CA ILE A 19 24.31 27.26 -4.23
C ILE A 19 22.91 26.67 -4.47
N PHE A 20 22.45 26.63 -5.73
CA PHE A 20 21.17 25.99 -6.09
C PHE A 20 21.24 25.07 -7.32
N ALA A 21 22.44 24.64 -7.71
CA ALA A 21 22.58 23.85 -8.93
C ALA A 21 23.67 22.77 -8.87
N VAL A 22 23.79 22.02 -7.77
CA VAL A 22 24.50 20.73 -7.78
C VAL A 22 23.83 19.79 -6.75
N HIS A 23 23.04 18.83 -7.25
CA HIS A 23 22.26 17.80 -6.53
C HIS A 23 20.94 18.24 -5.89
N GLY A 24 19.87 18.16 -6.69
CA GLY A 24 18.48 18.22 -6.23
C GLY A 24 18.09 17.00 -5.40
N SER A 25 18.46 16.99 -4.12
CA SER A 25 17.72 16.26 -3.10
C SER A 25 17.17 17.28 -2.11
N PRO A 26 15.85 17.34 -1.88
CA PRO A 26 15.32 18.13 -0.78
C PRO A 26 16.01 17.66 0.49
N VAL A 27 16.72 18.56 1.17
CA VAL A 27 17.36 18.29 2.46
C VAL A 27 16.26 17.84 3.43
N HIS A 28 16.10 16.52 3.57
CA HIS A 28 15.33 15.90 4.63
C HIS A 28 16.08 16.23 5.92
N LEU A 29 15.69 17.31 6.59
CA LEU A 29 16.01 17.45 8.01
C LEU A 29 15.49 16.18 8.69
N PRO A 30 16.33 15.44 9.44
CA PRO A 30 15.88 14.22 10.12
C PRO A 30 14.79 14.62 11.11
N SER A 31 13.53 14.33 10.75
CA SER A 31 12.42 14.44 11.67
C SER A 31 12.72 13.53 12.84
N LYS A 32 12.68 14.07 14.08
CA LYS A 32 12.77 13.21 15.26
C LYS A 32 11.76 12.06 15.12
N PRO A 33 12.18 10.80 15.31
CA PRO A 33 11.28 9.66 15.23
C PRO A 33 10.05 9.88 16.10
N ILE A 34 8.87 9.55 15.58
CA ILE A 34 7.65 9.66 16.37
C ILE A 34 7.60 8.55 17.42
N SER A 35 7.16 8.89 18.63
CA SER A 35 7.00 7.92 19.71
C SER A 35 5.66 7.19 19.59
N THR A 36 5.65 5.90 19.95
CA THR A 36 4.44 5.08 20.05
C THR A 36 3.63 5.34 21.33
N SER A 37 4.07 6.26 22.20
CA SER A 37 3.44 6.55 23.49
C SER A 37 1.97 6.98 23.39
N ALA A 38 1.51 7.43 22.22
CA ALA A 38 0.13 7.81 21.99
C ALA A 38 -0.81 6.61 21.80
N LEU A 39 -0.29 5.47 21.33
CA LEU A 39 -1.11 4.31 20.96
C LEU A 39 -1.86 3.69 22.14
N PRO A 40 -1.24 3.45 23.33
CA PRO A 40 -1.98 2.91 24.47
C PRO A 40 -3.16 3.77 24.89
N GLU A 41 -2.98 5.09 24.86
CA GLU A 41 -4.03 6.05 25.22
C GLU A 41 -5.11 6.14 24.15
N LEU A 42 -4.71 6.00 22.88
CA LEU A 42 -5.63 5.94 21.75
C LEU A 42 -6.52 4.70 21.85
N TRP A 43 -5.96 3.52 22.15
CA TRP A 43 -6.74 2.28 22.31
C TRP A 43 -7.78 2.39 23.43
N LYS A 44 -7.39 2.95 24.57
CA LYS A 44 -8.31 3.23 25.68
C LYS A 44 -9.44 4.18 25.27
N ALA A 45 -9.09 5.29 24.62
CA ALA A 45 -10.07 6.29 24.19
C ALA A 45 -11.00 5.74 23.11
N MET A 46 -10.48 4.99 22.13
CA MET A 46 -11.25 4.33 21.07
C MET A 46 -12.22 3.29 21.64
N ARG A 47 -11.78 2.43 22.56
CA ARG A 47 -12.68 1.46 23.22
C ARG A 47 -13.83 2.16 23.95
N LYS A 48 -13.53 3.25 24.67
CA LYS A 48 -14.54 4.05 25.34
C LYS A 48 -15.49 4.74 24.36
N ALA A 49 -14.97 5.25 23.24
CA ALA A 49 -15.73 5.93 22.20
C ALA A 49 -16.67 5.00 21.42
N LEU A 50 -16.23 3.76 21.17
CA LEU A 50 -16.98 2.74 20.42
C LEU A 50 -17.90 1.90 21.32
N GLY A 51 -17.62 1.81 22.62
CA GLY A 51 -18.42 1.00 23.54
C GLY A 51 -18.45 -0.46 23.11
N LYS A 52 -19.66 -0.99 22.85
CA LYS A 52 -19.85 -2.39 22.42
C LYS A 52 -19.25 -2.67 21.03
N ASP A 53 -19.17 -1.67 20.16
CA ASP A 53 -18.64 -1.82 18.80
C ASP A 53 -17.13 -2.09 18.77
N ALA A 54 -16.44 -1.88 19.90
CA ALA A 54 -15.04 -2.27 20.05
C ALA A 54 -14.82 -3.80 19.91
N ALA A 55 -15.85 -4.61 20.14
CA ALA A 55 -15.78 -6.07 20.01
C ALA A 55 -15.79 -6.58 18.56
N THR A 56 -16.13 -5.73 17.61
CA THR A 56 -16.17 -6.07 16.17
C THR A 56 -15.30 -5.14 15.33
N THR A 57 -14.66 -4.15 15.95
CA THR A 57 -13.73 -3.23 15.29
C THR A 57 -12.34 -3.84 15.31
N LYS A 58 -11.72 -4.00 14.14
CA LYS A 58 -10.31 -4.38 14.07
C LYS A 58 -9.43 -3.16 13.84
N VAL A 59 -8.24 -3.19 14.40
CA VAL A 59 -7.24 -2.14 14.26
C VAL A 59 -5.89 -2.71 13.86
N SER A 60 -5.15 -1.95 13.06
CA SER A 60 -3.73 -2.20 12.81
C SER A 60 -2.95 -0.90 12.67
N VAL A 61 -1.64 -0.99 12.84
CA VAL A 61 -0.69 0.12 12.62
C VAL A 61 0.17 -0.21 11.43
N GLY A 62 0.06 0.61 10.39
CA GLY A 62 0.79 0.48 9.13
C GLY A 62 1.52 1.77 8.78
N GLY A 63 1.63 2.03 7.47
CA GLY A 63 2.06 3.32 6.94
C GLY A 63 3.44 3.75 7.43
N GLY A 64 3.61 5.05 7.69
CA GLY A 64 4.92 5.60 8.03
C GLY A 64 5.51 5.04 9.34
N LEU A 65 4.66 4.81 10.35
CA LEU A 65 5.12 4.32 11.65
C LEU A 65 5.59 2.87 11.57
N TYR A 66 4.94 2.05 10.74
CA TYR A 66 5.43 0.70 10.44
C TYR A 66 6.82 0.74 9.80
N MET A 67 7.03 1.59 8.78
CA MET A 67 8.36 1.75 8.16
C MET A 67 9.43 2.18 9.18
N GLN A 68 9.06 3.01 10.17
CA GLN A 68 9.95 3.39 11.26
C GLN A 68 10.24 2.23 12.21
N HIS A 69 9.24 1.44 12.59
CA HIS A 69 9.42 0.23 13.40
C HIS A 69 10.38 -0.76 12.74
N ARG A 70 10.33 -0.83 11.41
CA ARG A 70 11.23 -1.63 10.57
C ARG A 70 12.60 -0.98 10.34
N ASN A 71 12.91 0.18 10.94
CA ASN A 71 14.15 0.95 10.72
C ASN A 71 14.42 1.32 9.24
N ILE A 72 13.37 1.50 8.44
CA ILE A 72 13.50 1.88 7.01
C ILE A 72 13.56 3.40 6.86
N ARG A 73 12.64 4.13 7.50
CA ARG A 73 12.64 5.60 7.55
C ARG A 73 11.85 6.14 8.73
N SER A 74 12.11 7.38 9.13
CA SER A 74 11.30 8.06 10.14
C SER A 74 9.96 8.55 9.57
N THR A 75 9.00 8.79 10.46
CA THR A 75 7.73 9.42 10.13
C THR A 75 7.34 10.49 11.16
N ARG A 76 6.32 11.30 10.83
CA ARG A 76 5.84 12.42 11.67
C ARG A 76 4.42 12.25 12.18
N ASP A 77 3.80 11.13 11.86
CA ASP A 77 2.40 10.80 12.06
C ASP A 77 2.26 9.32 12.40
N ILE A 78 1.07 8.95 12.87
CA ILE A 78 0.69 7.57 13.15
C ILE A 78 -0.50 7.24 12.27
N ASP A 79 -0.33 6.27 11.38
CA ASP A 79 -1.42 5.73 10.57
C ASP A 79 -2.07 4.55 11.31
N VAL A 80 -3.33 4.71 11.72
CA VAL A 80 -4.14 3.65 12.35
C VAL A 80 -5.24 3.22 11.40
N MET A 81 -5.14 1.99 10.93
CA MET A 81 -6.13 1.37 10.05
C MET A 81 -7.24 0.76 10.90
N ILE A 82 -8.49 1.02 10.53
CA ILE A 82 -9.67 0.62 11.26
C ILE A 82 -10.64 -0.10 10.30
N GLU A 83 -10.93 -1.35 10.61
CA GLU A 83 -11.97 -2.14 9.95
C GLU A 83 -13.20 -2.17 10.85
N HIS A 84 -14.27 -1.47 10.44
CA HIS A 84 -15.58 -1.57 11.08
C HIS A 84 -16.69 -1.17 10.11
N LYS A 85 -17.73 -2.00 10.01
CA LYS A 85 -18.84 -1.77 9.07
C LYS A 85 -19.66 -0.56 9.49
N GLY A 86 -19.81 0.41 8.59
CA GLY A 86 -20.64 1.61 8.84
C GLY A 86 -20.00 2.62 9.79
N LEU A 87 -18.69 2.49 10.07
CA LEU A 87 -17.98 3.43 10.91
C LEU A 87 -17.96 4.83 10.28
N ASN A 88 -18.35 5.84 11.04
CA ASN A 88 -18.12 7.23 10.69
C ASN A 88 -16.89 7.76 11.43
N ARG A 89 -15.75 7.86 10.72
CA ARG A 89 -14.48 8.32 11.31
C ARG A 89 -14.56 9.72 11.93
N LYS A 90 -15.37 10.63 11.38
CA LYS A 90 -15.53 11.99 11.95
C LYS A 90 -16.19 11.93 13.32
N ILE A 91 -17.24 11.11 13.45
CA ILE A 91 -17.93 10.88 14.73
C ILE A 91 -16.99 10.17 15.71
N LEU A 92 -16.24 9.15 15.25
CA LEU A 92 -15.25 8.48 16.08
C LEU A 92 -14.20 9.45 16.64
N CYS A 93 -13.64 10.34 15.81
CA CYS A 93 -12.68 11.36 16.25
C CYS A 93 -13.27 12.26 17.35
N GLN A 94 -14.52 12.73 17.16
CA GLN A 94 -15.21 13.54 18.17
C GLN A 94 -15.40 12.77 19.49
N ASN A 95 -15.79 11.50 19.40
CA ASN A 95 -15.99 10.65 20.57
C ASN A 95 -14.68 10.33 21.30
N ILE A 96 -13.56 10.15 20.58
CA ILE A 96 -12.22 10.00 21.18
C ILE A 96 -11.83 11.25 21.98
N ILE A 97 -12.03 12.44 21.40
CA ILE A 97 -11.74 13.74 22.06
C ILE A 97 -12.65 13.97 23.27
N ALA A 98 -13.90 13.50 23.20
CA ALA A 98 -14.82 13.54 24.33
C ALA A 98 -14.39 12.56 25.44
N ALA A 99 -13.92 11.37 25.06
CA ALA A 99 -13.50 10.29 25.96
C ALA A 99 -12.20 10.61 26.71
N ASP A 100 -11.23 11.22 26.03
CA ASP A 100 -9.94 11.64 26.59
C ASP A 100 -9.51 12.99 26.02
N LYS A 101 -9.33 13.91 26.95
CA LYS A 101 -9.01 15.32 26.75
C LYS A 101 -7.57 15.53 26.23
N ARG A 102 -6.67 14.56 26.33
CA ARG A 102 -5.32 14.64 25.73
C ARG A 102 -5.36 14.59 24.20
N PHE A 103 -6.48 14.17 23.61
CA PHE A 103 -6.71 14.23 22.18
C PHE A 103 -7.39 15.54 21.78
N THR A 104 -6.96 16.08 20.66
CA THR A 104 -7.58 17.20 19.94
C THR A 104 -7.81 16.83 18.49
N ARG A 105 -8.60 17.62 17.76
CA ARG A 105 -8.86 17.36 16.34
C ARG A 105 -7.57 17.50 15.54
N ASN A 106 -7.30 16.59 14.60
CA ASN A 106 -6.34 16.84 13.53
C ASN A 106 -7.08 17.62 12.41
N GLU A 107 -6.54 18.77 12.01
CA GLU A 107 -7.14 19.62 10.95
C GLU A 107 -6.66 19.25 9.54
N GLU A 108 -5.88 18.17 9.43
CA GLU A 108 -5.41 17.65 8.15
C GLU A 108 -6.54 16.97 7.33
N VAL A 109 -6.21 16.65 6.07
CA VAL A 109 -7.16 16.12 5.08
C VAL A 109 -7.75 14.77 5.50
N VAL A 110 -6.94 13.94 6.16
CA VAL A 110 -7.38 12.65 6.70
C VAL A 110 -8.02 12.88 8.07
N CYS A 111 -9.19 12.29 8.30
CA CYS A 111 -9.86 12.40 9.59
C CYS A 111 -9.01 11.73 10.67
N GLY A 112 -8.51 12.53 11.61
CA GLY A 112 -7.63 12.06 12.66
C GLY A 112 -7.74 12.87 13.95
N VAL A 113 -6.89 12.50 14.90
CA VAL A 113 -6.71 13.20 16.17
C VAL A 113 -5.24 13.55 16.36
N THR A 114 -4.97 14.57 17.14
CA THR A 114 -3.62 14.89 17.63
C THR A 114 -3.56 14.52 19.11
N PHE A 115 -2.49 13.85 19.52
CA PHE A 115 -2.25 13.49 20.91
C PHE A 115 -1.17 14.36 21.53
N ARG A 116 -1.38 14.75 22.79
CA ARG A 116 -0.37 15.41 23.62
C ARG A 116 -0.41 14.88 25.06
N ALA A 117 0.67 14.21 25.48
CA ALA A 117 0.76 13.63 26.83
C ALA A 117 0.59 14.68 27.93
N ASP A 118 1.33 15.79 27.83
CA ASP A 118 1.10 17.01 28.61
C ASP A 118 0.49 18.09 27.70
N ARG A 119 -0.78 18.41 27.94
CA ARG A 119 -1.56 19.39 27.19
C ARG A 119 -0.89 20.75 27.00
N LYS A 120 -0.01 21.19 27.91
CA LYS A 120 0.60 22.51 27.85
C LYS A 120 1.99 22.51 27.20
N LYS A 121 2.74 21.40 27.32
CA LYS A 121 4.18 21.39 26.99
C LYS A 121 4.71 20.12 26.32
N GLY A 122 3.86 19.15 25.97
CA GLY A 122 4.27 17.92 25.28
C GLY A 122 4.39 18.07 23.76
N PRO A 123 5.12 17.16 23.08
CA PRO A 123 5.12 17.05 21.62
C PRO A 123 3.72 16.73 21.10
N VAL A 124 3.36 17.27 19.95
CA VAL A 124 2.12 16.93 19.25
C VAL A 124 2.39 15.73 18.36
N ILE A 125 1.57 14.69 18.52
CA ILE A 125 1.64 13.46 17.74
C ILE A 125 0.36 13.39 16.90
N PRO A 126 0.43 13.67 15.58
CA PRO A 126 -0.68 13.43 14.66
C PRO A 126 -0.97 11.94 14.54
N ILE A 127 -2.25 11.60 14.52
CA ILE A 127 -2.76 10.23 14.37
C ILE A 127 -3.90 10.27 13.37
N ASP A 128 -3.69 9.63 12.23
CA ASP A 128 -4.68 9.51 11.18
C ASP A 128 -5.46 8.22 11.35
N LEU A 129 -6.80 8.33 11.35
CA LEU A 129 -7.68 7.18 11.36
C LEU A 129 -8.06 6.85 9.92
N ILE A 130 -7.66 5.67 9.47
CA ILE A 130 -7.75 5.23 8.08
C ILE A 130 -8.77 4.09 8.02
N ASP A 131 -9.73 4.19 7.09
CA ASP A 131 -10.62 3.08 6.74
C ASP A 131 -10.40 2.70 5.26
N GLU A 132 -11.08 1.67 4.79
CA GLU A 132 -10.94 1.16 3.43
C GLU A 132 -11.22 2.23 2.35
N SER A 133 -12.03 3.26 2.67
CA SER A 133 -12.33 4.34 1.73
C SER A 133 -11.14 5.26 1.44
N VAL A 134 -10.08 5.22 2.25
CA VAL A 134 -8.87 6.04 2.05
C VAL A 134 -7.81 5.32 1.23
N THR A 135 -7.57 4.04 1.54
CA THR A 135 -6.42 3.28 1.03
C THR A 135 -6.82 2.19 0.05
N LYS A 136 -8.13 1.96 -0.17
CA LYS A 136 -8.71 0.83 -0.92
C LYS A 136 -8.31 -0.56 -0.40
N TYR A 137 -7.62 -0.60 0.73
CA TYR A 137 -7.04 -1.81 1.29
C TYR A 137 -7.00 -1.69 2.81
N MET A 138 -7.44 -2.76 3.47
CA MET A 138 -7.52 -2.85 4.92
C MET A 138 -6.72 -4.06 5.41
N PRO A 139 -5.68 -3.86 6.23
CA PRO A 139 -4.98 -4.97 6.87
C PRO A 139 -5.91 -5.72 7.83
N THR A 140 -5.60 -7.00 8.06
CA THR A 140 -6.43 -7.92 8.84
C THR A 140 -6.62 -7.45 10.29
N GLY A 141 -5.57 -6.90 10.89
CA GLY A 141 -5.58 -6.29 12.22
C GLY A 141 -6.00 -7.22 13.37
N ILE A 142 -6.18 -6.61 14.55
CA ILE A 142 -6.60 -7.28 15.79
C ILE A 142 -7.88 -6.63 16.30
N ILE A 143 -8.79 -7.43 16.88
CA ILE A 143 -10.02 -6.92 17.49
C ILE A 143 -9.67 -5.97 18.64
N LEU A 144 -10.21 -4.75 18.61
CA LEU A 144 -9.83 -3.67 19.51
C LEU A 144 -10.12 -4.00 21.00
N SER A 145 -11.20 -4.75 21.29
CA SER A 145 -11.51 -5.20 22.65
C SER A 145 -10.53 -6.25 23.19
N GLU A 146 -9.85 -6.99 22.31
CA GLU A 146 -8.87 -8.02 22.67
C GLU A 146 -7.44 -7.45 22.77
N LEU A 147 -7.23 -6.27 22.20
CA LEU A 147 -5.93 -5.59 22.19
C LEU A 147 -5.54 -5.08 23.58
N LYS A 148 -4.41 -5.56 24.11
CA LYS A 148 -3.83 -5.07 25.37
C LYS A 148 -3.22 -3.70 25.17
N ASP A 149 -3.15 -2.91 26.25
CA ASP A 149 -2.60 -1.54 26.22
C ASP A 149 -1.11 -1.49 25.86
N THR A 150 -0.39 -2.58 26.08
CA THR A 150 1.05 -2.71 25.76
C THR A 150 1.32 -3.11 24.32
N ASP A 151 0.30 -3.59 23.62
CA ASP A 151 0.47 -4.24 22.33
C ASP A 151 0.27 -3.21 21.21
N ILE A 152 1.09 -3.32 20.17
CA ILE A 152 0.92 -2.56 18.94
C ILE A 152 0.54 -3.59 17.86
N PRO A 153 -0.67 -3.50 17.28
CA PRO A 153 -1.13 -4.42 16.26
C PRO A 153 -0.47 -4.06 14.92
N TRP A 154 0.81 -4.36 14.75
CA TRP A 154 1.50 -4.11 13.49
C TRP A 154 0.84 -4.88 12.35
N ALA A 155 0.63 -4.21 11.22
CA ALA A 155 0.18 -4.87 10.00
C ALA A 155 1.24 -5.89 9.52
N GLU A 156 0.82 -6.92 8.81
CA GLU A 156 1.79 -7.85 8.24
C GLU A 156 2.56 -7.18 7.07
N PRO A 157 3.84 -7.54 6.83
CA PRO A 157 4.66 -6.90 5.80
C PRO A 157 3.98 -6.86 4.42
N GLN A 158 3.40 -7.98 3.99
CA GLN A 158 2.68 -8.11 2.73
C GLN A 158 1.47 -7.18 2.62
N GLU A 159 0.80 -6.91 3.74
CA GLU A 159 -0.36 -6.01 3.80
C GLU A 159 0.09 -4.56 3.59
N VAL A 160 1.22 -4.18 4.20
CA VAL A 160 1.82 -2.85 4.02
C VAL A 160 2.31 -2.68 2.58
N ILE A 161 2.95 -3.69 1.98
CA ILE A 161 3.41 -3.64 0.58
C ILE A 161 2.21 -3.41 -0.37
N LYS A 162 1.15 -4.21 -0.24
CA LYS A 162 -0.08 -4.05 -1.04
C LYS A 162 -0.67 -2.65 -0.90
N MET A 163 -0.82 -2.18 0.35
CA MET A 163 -1.36 -0.86 0.65
C MET A 163 -0.54 0.25 -0.02
N LYS A 164 0.79 0.15 0.00
CA LYS A 164 1.69 1.14 -0.61
C LYS A 164 1.57 1.18 -2.12
N ILE A 165 1.51 0.03 -2.79
CA ILE A 165 1.36 -0.02 -4.25
C ILE A 165 0.00 0.56 -4.68
N LEU A 166 -1.08 0.22 -3.96
CA LEU A 166 -2.41 0.77 -4.23
C LEU A 166 -2.47 2.29 -3.95
N SER A 167 -1.88 2.74 -2.84
CA SER A 167 -1.79 4.17 -2.52
C SER A 167 -1.01 4.96 -3.57
N ALA A 168 0.00 4.33 -4.19
CA ALA A 168 0.75 4.97 -5.26
C ALA A 168 -0.16 5.27 -6.47
N GLU A 169 -0.99 4.32 -6.91
CA GLU A 169 -1.98 4.49 -7.99
C GLU A 169 -2.85 5.72 -7.76
N ASP A 170 -3.47 5.80 -6.57
CA ASP A 170 -4.40 6.88 -6.21
C ASP A 170 -3.74 8.24 -6.20
N ARG A 171 -2.46 8.28 -5.88
CA ARG A 171 -1.67 9.51 -5.79
C ARG A 171 -1.03 9.88 -7.12
N LEU A 172 -1.00 9.01 -8.13
CA LEU A 172 -0.38 9.31 -9.44
C LEU A 172 -0.94 10.57 -10.12
N PRO A 173 -2.26 10.84 -10.10
CA PRO A 173 -2.83 11.98 -10.83
C PRO A 173 -2.44 13.34 -10.21
N GLU A 174 -2.32 13.42 -8.88
CA GLU A 174 -2.25 14.70 -8.16
C GLU A 174 -1.02 14.87 -7.26
N GLN A 175 -0.37 13.77 -6.85
CA GLN A 175 0.65 13.75 -5.80
C GLN A 175 1.85 12.87 -6.16
N LYS A 176 2.47 13.12 -7.33
CA LYS A 176 3.61 12.35 -7.87
C LYS A 176 4.68 12.00 -6.83
N VAL A 177 5.15 12.99 -6.06
CA VAL A 177 6.23 12.78 -5.07
C VAL A 177 5.82 11.76 -4.00
N LYS A 178 4.56 11.77 -3.57
CA LYS A 178 4.07 10.79 -2.60
C LYS A 178 3.90 9.41 -3.22
N ALA A 179 3.41 9.34 -4.47
CA ALA A 179 3.29 8.07 -5.18
C ALA A 179 4.65 7.36 -5.36
N ILE A 180 5.69 8.10 -5.75
CA ILE A 180 7.07 7.57 -5.82
C ILE A 180 7.55 7.15 -4.43
N GLY A 181 7.27 7.96 -3.41
CA GLY A 181 7.59 7.62 -2.02
C GLY A 181 6.94 6.32 -1.56
N ASP A 182 5.69 6.06 -1.94
CA ASP A 182 4.99 4.83 -1.57
C ASP A 182 5.58 3.59 -2.29
N LEU A 183 5.93 3.69 -3.57
CA LEU A 183 6.62 2.58 -4.25
C LEU A 183 8.03 2.34 -3.73
N LYS A 184 8.73 3.40 -3.34
CA LYS A 184 10.03 3.26 -2.66
C LYS A 184 9.87 2.55 -1.32
N ASP A 185 8.87 2.93 -0.51
CA ASP A 185 8.57 2.26 0.76
C ASP A 185 8.28 0.77 0.54
N ALA A 186 7.47 0.42 -0.47
CA ALA A 186 7.19 -0.97 -0.84
C ALA A 186 8.47 -1.73 -1.25
N HIS A 187 9.31 -1.12 -2.09
CA HIS A 187 10.58 -1.70 -2.54
C HIS A 187 11.51 -1.97 -1.35
N ASP A 188 11.75 -0.97 -0.51
CA ASP A 188 12.67 -1.06 0.62
C ASP A 188 12.20 -2.11 1.64
N LEU A 189 10.89 -2.27 1.80
CA LEU A 189 10.31 -3.33 2.64
C LEU A 189 10.53 -4.72 2.04
N ILE A 190 10.29 -4.91 0.75
CA ILE A 190 10.56 -6.19 0.05
C ILE A 190 12.05 -6.56 0.21
N GLU A 191 12.96 -5.62 -0.03
CA GLU A 191 14.40 -5.84 0.11
C GLU A 191 14.83 -6.15 1.55
N GLN A 192 14.17 -5.56 2.54
CA GLN A 192 14.43 -5.91 3.93
C GLN A 192 13.98 -7.35 4.25
N GLU A 193 12.77 -7.73 3.83
CA GLU A 193 12.25 -9.06 4.13
C GLU A 193 13.08 -10.16 3.45
N LYS A 194 13.57 -9.93 2.23
CA LYS A 194 14.56 -10.78 1.55
C LYS A 194 15.78 -11.06 2.41
N LYS A 195 16.41 -9.99 2.90
CA LYS A 195 17.62 -10.10 3.73
C LYS A 195 17.36 -10.88 5.01
N GLN A 196 16.19 -10.70 5.62
CA GLN A 196 15.82 -11.45 6.82
C GLN A 196 15.60 -12.93 6.53
N GLU A 197 14.99 -13.28 5.40
CA GLU A 197 14.83 -14.68 5.00
C GLU A 197 16.15 -15.36 4.66
N GLU A 198 17.03 -14.70 3.90
CA GLU A 198 18.36 -15.22 3.57
C GLU A 198 19.17 -15.51 4.85
N GLN A 199 19.07 -14.63 5.85
CA GLN A 199 19.68 -14.84 7.16
C GLN A 199 19.08 -16.03 7.92
N LYS A 200 17.75 -16.19 7.89
CA LYS A 200 17.05 -17.32 8.55
C LYS A 200 17.34 -18.67 7.89
N LYS A 201 17.53 -18.70 6.56
CA LYS A 201 17.76 -19.92 5.76
C LYS A 201 19.24 -20.23 5.51
N GLY A 202 20.16 -19.58 6.22
CA GLY A 202 21.60 -19.86 6.12
C GLY A 202 22.24 -19.50 4.76
N GLY A 203 21.74 -18.45 4.09
CA GLY A 203 22.32 -17.94 2.85
C GLY A 203 21.87 -18.62 1.56
N VAL A 204 20.87 -19.52 1.61
CA VAL A 204 20.26 -20.06 0.39
C VAL A 204 19.32 -19.01 -0.20
N LYS A 205 19.72 -18.47 -1.35
CA LYS A 205 18.96 -17.49 -2.13
C LYS A 205 17.74 -18.16 -2.76
N THR A 206 16.63 -18.25 -2.02
CA THR A 206 15.32 -18.62 -2.59
C THR A 206 14.77 -17.45 -3.37
N SER A 207 14.12 -17.70 -4.52
CA SER A 207 13.29 -16.69 -5.18
C SER A 207 12.31 -16.15 -4.15
N TYR A 208 12.46 -14.89 -3.82
CA TYR A 208 11.60 -14.23 -2.86
C TYR A 208 10.26 -14.00 -3.54
N GLY A 209 9.33 -14.92 -3.36
CA GLY A 209 7.94 -14.56 -3.38
C GLY A 209 7.61 -14.23 -1.94
N VAL A 210 7.43 -12.95 -1.60
CA VAL A 210 6.43 -12.68 -0.55
C VAL A 210 5.21 -13.45 -1.06
N GLU A 211 4.75 -14.48 -0.35
CA GLU A 211 3.58 -15.24 -0.79
C GLU A 211 2.36 -14.33 -0.57
N MET A 212 2.23 -13.34 -1.46
CA MET A 212 1.15 -12.39 -1.49
C MET A 212 -0.04 -13.13 -2.05
N SER A 213 -0.80 -13.77 -1.18
CA SER A 213 -2.11 -14.29 -1.56
C SER A 213 -3.00 -13.10 -1.96
N TYR A 214 -3.34 -13.00 -3.24
CA TYR A 214 -4.22 -11.94 -3.74
C TYR A 214 -5.67 -12.43 -3.74
N LYS A 215 -6.59 -11.64 -3.17
CA LYS A 215 -8.02 -11.83 -3.46
C LYS A 215 -8.29 -11.36 -4.89
N GLY A 216 -9.30 -11.92 -5.56
CA GLY A 216 -9.51 -11.76 -7.01
C GLY A 216 -9.32 -10.34 -7.56
N GLY A 217 -9.97 -9.33 -6.96
CA GLY A 217 -9.86 -7.93 -7.39
C GLY A 217 -8.53 -7.24 -7.05
N GLU A 218 -7.80 -7.70 -6.04
CA GLU A 218 -6.53 -7.10 -5.60
C GLU A 218 -5.45 -7.28 -6.67
N LYS A 219 -5.38 -8.48 -7.29
CA LYS A 219 -4.41 -8.80 -8.33
C LYS A 219 -4.50 -7.82 -9.51
N ALA A 220 -5.72 -7.58 -9.97
CA ALA A 220 -6.00 -6.68 -11.08
C ALA A 220 -5.68 -5.22 -10.73
N ALA A 221 -6.05 -4.76 -9.52
CA ALA A 221 -5.77 -3.41 -9.06
C ALA A 221 -4.27 -3.13 -8.94
N ILE A 222 -3.49 -4.06 -8.37
CA ILE A 222 -2.03 -3.91 -8.23
C ILE A 222 -1.35 -3.97 -9.60
N THR A 223 -1.79 -4.88 -10.49
CA THR A 223 -1.28 -4.94 -11.86
C THR A 223 -1.50 -3.61 -12.59
N LYS A 224 -2.71 -3.05 -12.47
CA LYS A 224 -3.07 -1.75 -13.03
C LYS A 224 -2.22 -0.62 -12.44
N ALA A 225 -2.07 -0.59 -11.11
CA ALA A 225 -1.26 0.39 -10.40
C ALA A 225 0.19 0.43 -10.89
N LEU A 226 0.83 -0.74 -10.98
CA LEU A 226 2.21 -0.85 -11.49
C LEU A 226 2.29 -0.39 -12.95
N LYS A 227 1.41 -0.89 -13.82
CA LYS A 227 1.39 -0.49 -15.23
C LYS A 227 1.27 1.02 -15.40
N GLU A 228 0.30 1.65 -14.74
CA GLU A 228 0.12 3.11 -14.81
C GLU A 228 1.35 3.87 -14.29
N PHE A 229 1.99 3.38 -13.23
CA PHE A 229 3.21 3.98 -12.72
C PHE A 229 4.34 3.91 -13.76
N PHE A 230 4.58 2.74 -14.36
CA PHE A 230 5.65 2.54 -15.33
C PHE A 230 5.41 3.29 -16.65
N GLU A 231 4.16 3.40 -17.09
CA GLU A 231 3.79 4.21 -18.26
C GLU A 231 4.04 5.71 -18.03
N LYS A 232 3.67 6.23 -16.86
CA LYS A 232 3.83 7.66 -16.53
C LYS A 232 5.26 8.01 -16.13
N TYR A 233 5.97 7.08 -15.49
CA TYR A 233 7.23 7.35 -14.78
C TYR A 233 8.29 6.25 -14.99
N PRO A 234 8.66 5.92 -16.24
CA PRO A 234 9.53 4.78 -16.54
C PRO A 234 10.95 4.85 -15.96
N LYS A 235 11.39 6.01 -15.46
CA LYS A 235 12.75 6.24 -14.93
C LYS A 235 12.82 6.30 -13.40
N GLU A 236 11.68 6.25 -12.70
CA GLU A 236 11.62 6.53 -11.25
C GLU A 236 11.75 5.25 -10.38
N SER A 237 11.64 4.06 -10.98
CA SER A 237 11.78 2.78 -10.26
C SER A 237 13.18 2.19 -10.41
N GLN A 238 13.66 1.53 -9.36
CA GLN A 238 14.90 0.75 -9.38
C GLN A 238 14.74 -0.60 -10.10
N TRP A 239 13.51 -1.10 -10.17
CA TRP A 239 13.14 -2.33 -10.88
C TRP A 239 12.29 -2.01 -12.09
N SER A 240 12.42 -2.81 -13.14
CA SER A 240 11.46 -2.89 -14.24
C SER A 240 10.09 -3.36 -13.77
N GLU A 241 9.05 -3.14 -14.58
CA GLU A 241 7.70 -3.65 -14.30
C GLU A 241 7.69 -5.18 -14.14
N ALA A 242 8.46 -5.89 -14.96
CA ALA A 242 8.56 -7.34 -14.91
C ALA A 242 9.23 -7.84 -13.61
N GLU A 243 10.29 -7.15 -13.17
CA GLU A 243 10.91 -7.44 -11.88
C GLU A 243 9.93 -7.19 -10.73
N TRP A 244 9.23 -6.06 -10.72
CA TRP A 244 8.18 -5.82 -9.72
C TRP A 244 7.14 -6.92 -9.68
N LYS A 245 6.56 -7.28 -10.84
CA LYS A 245 5.55 -8.33 -10.95
C LYS A 245 6.07 -9.65 -10.40
N LYS A 246 7.28 -10.05 -10.76
CA LYS A 246 7.90 -11.27 -10.25
C LYS A 246 8.07 -11.24 -8.72
N GLU A 247 8.63 -10.16 -8.18
CA GLU A 247 8.96 -10.05 -6.74
C GLU A 247 7.72 -10.04 -5.84
N ILE A 248 6.57 -9.67 -6.39
CA ILE A 248 5.30 -9.70 -5.67
C ILE A 248 4.40 -10.88 -6.07
N GLY A 249 4.82 -11.76 -7.00
CA GLY A 249 4.03 -12.92 -7.42
C GLY A 249 2.84 -12.58 -8.34
N LEU A 250 2.98 -11.52 -9.14
CA LEU A 250 2.08 -11.14 -10.23
C LEU A 250 2.59 -11.54 -11.61
N ASP A 251 3.73 -12.23 -11.69
CA ASP A 251 4.17 -12.81 -12.94
C ASP A 251 3.06 -13.72 -13.49
N GLU A 252 2.76 -13.52 -14.77
CA GLU A 252 1.87 -14.39 -15.49
C GLU A 252 2.55 -15.76 -15.52
N GLU A 253 2.13 -16.68 -14.65
CA GLU A 253 2.30 -18.09 -14.94
C GLU A 253 1.79 -18.26 -16.38
N LYS A 254 2.69 -18.63 -17.29
CA LYS A 254 2.30 -19.23 -18.55
C LYS A 254 1.21 -20.23 -18.21
N GLU A 255 0.03 -20.07 -18.82
CA GLU A 255 -1.03 -21.06 -18.73
C GLU A 255 -0.41 -22.46 -18.81
N PRO A 256 -0.78 -23.40 -17.92
CA PRO A 256 -0.33 -24.77 -18.05
C PRO A 256 -0.75 -25.28 -19.42
N GLY A 257 0.26 -25.42 -20.29
CA GLY A 257 0.24 -25.98 -21.64
C GLY A 257 -1.12 -26.09 -22.32
N LEU A 258 -1.37 -25.21 -23.30
CA LEU A 258 -2.06 -25.63 -24.51
C LEU A 258 -1.33 -26.88 -25.05
N ASN A 259 -1.90 -28.05 -24.78
CA ASN A 259 -1.55 -29.27 -25.48
C ASN A 259 -2.11 -29.15 -26.89
N LYS A 260 -1.48 -28.32 -27.74
CA LYS A 260 -1.63 -28.44 -29.19
C LYS A 260 -0.89 -29.70 -29.60
N GLY A 261 -1.56 -30.84 -29.42
CA GLY A 261 -1.27 -32.06 -30.15
C GLY A 261 -1.48 -31.78 -31.63
N LYS A 262 -0.42 -31.32 -32.29
CA LYS A 262 -0.21 -31.59 -33.71
C LYS A 262 -0.14 -33.12 -33.87
N ASN A 263 -1.13 -33.69 -34.52
CA ASN A 263 -1.02 -34.99 -35.19
C ASN A 263 -1.63 -34.83 -36.60
N GLU A 264 -0.88 -34.16 -37.47
CA GLU A 264 -0.68 -34.58 -38.86
C GLU A 264 0.65 -35.35 -38.83
N LEU A 265 0.89 -36.48 -39.47
CA LEU A 265 0.27 -37.28 -40.51
C LEU A 265 1.04 -38.61 -40.44
N ASP A 266 0.43 -39.74 -40.75
CA ASP A 266 1.13 -40.78 -41.51
C ASP A 266 0.16 -41.63 -42.32
N HIS A 267 0.58 -41.89 -43.55
CA HIS A 267 -0.13 -42.50 -44.66
C HIS A 267 0.05 -44.03 -44.74
N HIS A 268 -0.75 -44.62 -45.66
CA HIS A 268 -0.80 -46.01 -46.15
C HIS A 268 -1.83 -46.90 -45.44
N GLY A 269 -2.77 -47.58 -46.08
CA GLY A 269 -3.06 -47.85 -47.50
C GLY A 269 -3.93 -49.13 -47.58
N GLY A 270 -4.75 -49.30 -48.62
CA GLY A 270 -5.40 -50.57 -49.01
C GLY A 270 -6.90 -50.68 -48.67
N GLU A 271 -7.78 -50.53 -49.67
CA GLU A 271 -8.56 -51.61 -50.33
C GLU A 271 -9.85 -51.99 -49.59
N LYS A 272 -11.05 -51.61 -50.07
CA LYS A 272 -11.89 -52.11 -51.19
C LYS A 272 -12.96 -53.11 -50.72
N LEU A 273 -14.19 -52.84 -51.18
CA LEU A 273 -15.34 -53.72 -51.43
C LEU A 273 -16.33 -54.02 -50.28
N GLY A 274 -17.62 -53.85 -50.60
CA GLY A 274 -18.67 -54.76 -50.12
C GLY A 274 -20.01 -54.11 -49.78
N HIS A 275 -20.99 -54.32 -50.66
CA HIS A 275 -22.45 -54.36 -50.47
C HIS A 275 -22.96 -54.59 -49.02
N HIS A 276 -24.12 -54.11 -48.58
CA HIS A 276 -25.44 -54.40 -49.15
C HIS A 276 -26.55 -53.48 -48.57
N GLU A 277 -27.62 -53.38 -49.35
CA GLU A 277 -28.91 -52.72 -49.13
C GLU A 277 -29.65 -53.07 -47.81
N GLY A 278 -30.57 -52.18 -47.40
CA GLY A 278 -31.93 -52.63 -47.10
C GLY A 278 -32.67 -52.02 -45.90
N LYS A 279 -33.67 -51.19 -46.23
CA LYS A 279 -35.01 -51.07 -45.62
C LYS A 279 -35.21 -50.27 -44.32
N GLU A 280 -35.79 -49.08 -44.49
CA GLU A 280 -36.91 -48.53 -43.67
C GLU A 280 -38.21 -49.38 -43.86
N PRO A 281 -39.40 -49.06 -43.28
CA PRO A 281 -39.77 -48.16 -42.16
C PRO A 281 -40.72 -48.85 -41.13
N GLY A 282 -41.16 -48.12 -40.10
CA GLY A 282 -42.41 -48.45 -39.38
C GLY A 282 -42.47 -47.79 -37.99
N HIS A 283 -43.06 -46.60 -37.88
CA HIS A 283 -44.46 -46.31 -37.51
C HIS A 283 -44.80 -46.39 -36.01
N ASP A 284 -45.18 -45.22 -35.51
CA ASP A 284 -46.05 -44.86 -34.38
C ASP A 284 -46.83 -45.97 -33.64
N LYS A 285 -46.91 -45.84 -32.30
CA LYS A 285 -48.13 -45.34 -31.62
C LYS A 285 -47.94 -45.12 -30.12
N LYS A 286 -48.60 -44.05 -29.65
CA LYS A 286 -48.85 -43.61 -28.27
C LYS A 286 -49.57 -44.67 -27.42
N ALA A 287 -49.25 -44.71 -26.12
CA ALA A 287 -50.16 -44.47 -24.99
C ALA A 287 -49.33 -44.41 -23.70
#